data_AF-A0A7W4WDP7-F1
#
_entry.id   AF-A0A7W4WDP7-F1
#
_cell.length_a   1.000
_cell.length_b   1.000
_cell.length_c   1.000
_cell.angle_alpha   90.00
_cell.angle_beta   90.00
_cell.angle_gamma   90.00
#
_symmetry.space_group_name_H-M   'P 1'
#
loop_
_entity.id
_entity.type
_entity.pdbx_description
1 polymer ?
#
loop_
_entity_poly.entity_id
_entity_poly.type
_entity_poly.pdbx_seq_one_letter_code
_entity_poly.pdbx_strand_id
1 'polypeptide(L)'
;MIKRRSCPLILHAVLVSLAISVAPAHADLEGTLNLYLNGGYYWFDSDRLDGTPFQGLEPEDTWGGGFGFGYNVTDRWALEGVYHVFTVSVEGIDEKLDGSNYHMDLLYQFAGRFCGNLCWQPYVAFGVGEFRVDFDEDDLLVWEEYLLDPFLDKDYDRQTMVNLGLGVKYQLGPRWQARADARAFQGIEEGGLDGHISLSIGYQWIDDLVIMRDRDADGILDDVDYCPQTPFGVDVGLDGCPVDSDRDGVPNYLDICPTTPLGTPVYEDGCPQLWTE
;
A
#
# COMPACT_ATOMS: atom_id res chain seq x y z
N MET A 1 -25.48 55.52 -4.52
CA MET A 1 -26.59 54.62 -4.11
C MET A 1 -26.01 53.25 -3.84
N ILE A 2 -25.66 52.96 -2.59
CA ILE A 2 -25.09 51.67 -2.17
C ILE A 2 -26.27 50.79 -1.73
N LYS A 3 -26.65 49.83 -2.58
CA LYS A 3 -27.70 48.84 -2.24
C LYS A 3 -27.09 47.77 -1.33
N ARG A 4 -27.44 47.83 -0.04
CA ARG A 4 -27.35 46.68 0.86
C ARG A 4 -28.28 45.59 0.33
N ARG A 5 -27.75 44.40 0.06
CA ARG A 5 -28.54 43.16 -0.04
C ARG A 5 -28.08 42.21 1.06
N SER A 6 -28.97 42.04 2.01
CA SER A 6 -29.02 40.97 3.00
C SER A 6 -29.10 39.62 2.29
N CYS A 7 -28.26 38.67 2.69
CA CYS A 7 -28.42 37.26 2.35
C CYS A 7 -28.69 36.50 3.66
N PRO A 8 -29.80 35.76 3.80
CA PRO A 8 -30.12 35.06 5.02
C PRO A 8 -29.41 33.70 5.08
N LEU A 9 -28.98 33.39 6.30
CA LEU A 9 -28.42 32.13 6.76
C LEU A 9 -29.53 31.04 6.77
N ILE A 10 -29.38 29.95 6.02
CA ILE A 10 -30.07 28.67 6.29
C ILE A 10 -29.08 27.52 6.11
N LEU A 11 -28.42 27.21 7.23
CA LEU A 11 -28.12 25.89 7.77
C LEU A 11 -28.56 24.69 6.90
N HIS A 12 -27.60 23.91 6.39
CA HIS A 12 -27.66 22.43 6.32
C HIS A 12 -26.22 21.91 6.31
N ALA A 13 -25.64 21.76 7.50
CA ALA A 13 -24.46 20.94 7.69
C ALA A 13 -24.90 19.48 7.60
N VAL A 14 -24.61 18.82 6.48
CA VAL A 14 -24.69 17.36 6.39
C VAL A 14 -23.40 16.83 7.00
N LEU A 15 -23.40 16.70 8.32
CA LEU A 15 -22.46 15.83 9.03
C LEU A 15 -22.84 14.39 8.66
N VAL A 16 -22.21 13.87 7.61
CA VAL A 16 -22.13 12.42 7.43
C VAL A 16 -21.15 11.94 8.50
N SER A 17 -21.69 11.59 9.67
CA SER A 17 -20.99 10.74 10.62
C SER A 17 -20.83 9.38 9.96
N LEU A 18 -19.71 9.18 9.28
CA LEU A 18 -19.25 7.87 8.86
C LEU A 18 -18.89 7.13 10.16
N ALA A 19 -19.85 6.38 10.70
CA ALA A 19 -19.53 5.32 11.64
C ALA A 19 -18.79 4.26 10.82
N ILE A 20 -17.47 4.45 10.68
CA ILE A 20 -16.57 3.40 10.25
C ILE A 20 -16.65 2.37 11.37
N SER A 21 -17.41 1.30 11.16
CA SER A 21 -17.18 0.05 11.85
C SER A 21 -15.72 -0.29 11.61
N VAL A 22 -14.89 -0.07 12.62
CA VAL A 22 -13.46 -0.39 12.59
C VAL A 22 -13.36 -1.90 12.60
N ALA A 23 -13.50 -2.51 11.42
CA ALA A 23 -13.00 -3.86 11.21
C ALA A 23 -11.51 -3.84 11.60
N PRO A 24 -11.00 -4.89 12.26
CA PRO A 24 -9.57 -4.98 12.53
C PRO A 24 -8.83 -4.81 11.22
N ALA A 25 -8.02 -3.76 11.17
CA ALA A 25 -7.31 -3.39 9.97
C ALA A 25 -6.04 -4.27 9.92
N HIS A 26 -6.04 -5.31 9.10
CA HIS A 26 -4.91 -6.24 8.98
C HIS A 26 -3.88 -5.67 8.01
N ALA A 27 -2.63 -5.48 8.43
CA ALA A 27 -1.56 -5.09 7.50
C ALA A 27 -1.11 -6.29 6.65
N ASP A 28 -0.31 -6.07 5.61
CA ASP A 28 0.32 -7.19 4.91
C ASP A 28 1.11 -8.08 5.89
N LEU A 29 1.05 -9.40 5.69
CA LEU A 29 1.63 -10.37 6.60
C LEU A 29 3.15 -10.27 6.63
N GLU A 30 3.71 -10.43 7.83
CA GLU A 30 5.13 -10.67 8.02
C GLU A 30 5.59 -11.89 7.23
N GLY A 31 6.78 -11.81 6.66
CA GLY A 31 7.36 -12.87 5.84
C GLY A 31 6.88 -12.91 4.39
N THR A 32 5.93 -12.05 3.99
CA THR A 32 5.44 -12.01 2.60
C THR A 32 6.53 -11.54 1.63
N LEU A 33 6.72 -12.31 0.55
CA LEU A 33 7.55 -11.91 -0.59
C LEU A 33 6.65 -11.35 -1.71
N ASN A 34 7.06 -10.24 -2.31
CA ASN A 34 6.32 -9.55 -3.36
C ASN A 34 7.20 -9.36 -4.59
N LEU A 35 6.64 -9.59 -5.77
CA LEU A 35 7.22 -9.18 -7.05
C LEU A 35 6.27 -8.19 -7.71
N TYR A 36 6.77 -7.02 -8.07
CA TYR A 36 6.04 -5.97 -8.75
C TYR A 36 6.56 -5.80 -10.18
N LEU A 37 5.63 -5.63 -11.12
CA LEU A 37 5.90 -4.98 -12.40
C LEU A 37 5.43 -3.53 -12.28
N ASN A 38 6.33 -2.59 -12.56
CA ASN A 38 6.08 -1.17 -12.40
C ASN A 38 6.16 -0.45 -13.75
N GLY A 39 5.40 0.64 -13.85
CA GLY A 39 5.43 1.57 -14.97
C GLY A 39 5.04 2.94 -14.48
N GLY A 40 5.74 3.97 -14.97
CA GLY A 40 5.59 5.30 -14.41
C GLY A 40 6.16 6.40 -15.28
N TYR A 41 5.95 7.63 -14.81
CA TYR A 41 6.35 8.85 -15.46
C TYR A 41 7.34 9.60 -14.57
N TYR A 42 8.46 10.00 -15.14
CA TYR A 42 9.50 10.81 -14.52
C TYR A 42 9.34 12.27 -14.92
N TRP A 43 9.47 13.16 -13.93
CA TRP A 43 9.72 14.56 -14.15
C TRP A 43 11.12 14.88 -13.65
N PHE A 44 11.92 15.44 -14.53
CA PHE A 44 13.30 15.77 -14.23
C PHE A 44 13.43 17.26 -13.92
N ASP A 45 14.25 17.59 -12.93
CA ASP A 45 14.69 18.96 -12.75
C ASP A 45 15.75 19.30 -13.81
N SER A 46 15.53 20.40 -14.53
CA SER A 46 16.46 20.93 -15.54
C SER A 46 17.64 21.66 -14.89
N ASP A 47 17.47 22.17 -13.68
CA ASP A 47 18.51 22.91 -12.96
C ASP A 47 19.47 21.94 -12.26
N ARG A 48 20.26 21.20 -13.05
CA ARG A 48 21.25 20.24 -12.56
C ARG A 48 22.59 20.89 -12.26
N LEU A 49 23.16 20.58 -11.11
CA LEU A 49 24.49 21.09 -10.76
C LEU A 49 25.59 20.29 -11.48
N ASP A 50 26.78 20.88 -11.48
CA ASP A 50 27.96 20.26 -12.06
C ASP A 50 28.21 18.89 -11.42
N GLY A 51 28.47 17.86 -12.23
CA GLY A 51 28.85 16.50 -11.82
C GLY A 51 27.74 15.45 -11.73
N THR A 52 26.55 15.76 -12.27
CA THR A 52 25.40 14.85 -12.30
C THR A 52 25.08 14.35 -13.71
N PRO A 53 24.40 13.19 -13.87
CA PRO A 53 23.82 12.80 -15.14
C PRO A 53 22.90 13.90 -15.68
N PHE A 54 23.01 14.19 -16.97
CA PHE A 54 22.40 15.35 -17.63
C PHE A 54 22.95 16.72 -17.19
N GLN A 55 24.16 16.82 -16.64
CA GLN A 55 24.81 18.11 -16.38
C GLN A 55 24.86 18.96 -17.65
N GLY A 56 24.33 20.19 -17.57
CA GLY A 56 24.29 21.12 -18.70
C GLY A 56 23.37 20.69 -19.85
N LEU A 57 22.57 19.65 -19.63
CA LEU A 57 21.57 19.14 -20.55
C LEU A 57 20.19 19.37 -19.95
N GLU A 58 19.19 19.52 -20.81
CA GLU A 58 17.80 19.71 -20.39
C GLU A 58 17.00 18.45 -20.78
N PRO A 59 16.92 17.44 -19.90
CA PRO A 59 16.18 16.21 -20.18
C PRO A 59 14.67 16.50 -20.17
N GLU A 60 13.97 15.97 -21.17
CA GLU A 60 12.51 15.98 -21.18
C GLU A 60 11.94 14.95 -20.20
N ASP A 61 10.75 15.22 -19.67
CA ASP A 61 10.00 14.22 -18.91
C ASP A 61 9.76 12.95 -19.75
N THR A 62 9.78 11.78 -19.09
CA THR A 62 9.68 10.51 -19.82
C THR A 62 8.88 9.44 -19.09
N TRP A 63 8.50 8.40 -19.83
CA TRP A 63 7.90 7.18 -19.29
C TRP A 63 8.96 6.09 -19.17
N GLY A 64 8.80 5.26 -18.15
CA GLY A 64 9.61 4.06 -18.00
C GLY A 64 8.83 2.91 -17.38
N GLY A 65 9.53 1.80 -17.18
CA GLY A 65 9.02 0.67 -16.43
C GLY A 65 10.14 -0.22 -15.93
N GLY A 66 9.76 -1.29 -15.25
CA GLY A 66 10.71 -2.17 -14.61
C GLY A 66 10.05 -3.14 -13.64
N PHE A 67 10.82 -3.54 -12.63
CA PHE A 67 10.37 -4.49 -11.63
C PHE A 67 10.81 -4.09 -10.23
N GLY A 68 10.11 -4.62 -9.23
CA GLY A 68 10.45 -4.45 -7.83
C GLY A 68 10.31 -5.76 -7.05
N PHE A 69 11.17 -5.97 -6.06
CA PHE A 69 11.12 -7.09 -5.14
C PHE A 69 10.91 -6.55 -3.73
N GLY A 70 9.81 -6.95 -3.09
CA GLY A 70 9.47 -6.52 -1.74
C GLY A 70 9.49 -7.68 -0.74
N TYR A 71 9.95 -7.43 0.48
CA TYR A 71 9.89 -8.38 1.59
C TYR A 71 9.34 -7.70 2.83
N ASN A 72 8.26 -8.24 3.39
CA ASN A 72 7.66 -7.72 4.60
C ASN A 72 8.38 -8.29 5.82
N VAL A 73 9.14 -7.44 6.51
CA VAL A 73 9.91 -7.81 7.70
C VAL A 73 9.01 -7.90 8.93
N THR A 74 7.99 -7.05 8.99
CA THR A 74 6.93 -7.05 10.01
C THR A 74 5.61 -6.66 9.34
N ASP A 75 4.54 -6.58 10.11
CA ASP A 75 3.24 -6.03 9.68
C ASP A 75 3.34 -4.55 9.24
N ARG A 76 4.34 -3.79 9.69
CA ARG A 76 4.50 -2.36 9.36
C ARG A 76 5.69 -2.06 8.47
N TRP A 77 6.78 -2.81 8.63
CA TRP A 77 8.03 -2.55 7.93
C TRP A 77 8.24 -3.54 6.79
N ALA A 78 8.51 -3.02 5.61
CA ALA A 78 8.91 -3.81 4.45
C ALA A 78 10.16 -3.23 3.80
N LEU A 79 11.01 -4.10 3.27
CA LEU A 79 12.13 -3.73 2.41
C LEU A 79 11.68 -3.87 0.95
N GLU A 80 12.09 -2.97 0.08
CA GLU A 80 11.84 -3.05 -1.35
C GLU A 80 13.11 -2.73 -2.13
N GLY A 81 13.42 -3.51 -3.17
CA GLY A 81 14.41 -3.17 -4.18
C GLY A 81 13.72 -2.97 -5.52
N VAL A 82 14.01 -1.88 -6.22
CA VAL A 82 13.44 -1.55 -7.51
C VAL A 82 14.55 -1.38 -8.54
N TYR A 83 14.29 -1.86 -9.75
CA TYR A 83 15.08 -1.58 -10.94
C TYR A 83 14.14 -1.08 -12.04
N HIS A 84 14.40 0.11 -12.53
CA HIS A 84 13.59 0.81 -13.52
C HIS A 84 14.47 1.21 -14.70
N VAL A 85 13.90 1.16 -15.89
CA VAL A 85 14.54 1.60 -17.13
C VAL A 85 13.62 2.58 -17.85
N PHE A 86 14.20 3.55 -18.53
CA PHE A 86 13.50 4.55 -19.31
C PHE A 86 14.44 5.07 -20.41
N THR A 87 13.85 5.69 -21.41
CA THR A 87 14.58 6.32 -22.51
C THR A 87 14.16 7.79 -22.56
N VAL A 88 15.10 8.72 -22.55
CA VAL A 88 14.84 10.16 -22.42
C VAL A 88 15.36 10.93 -23.63
N SER A 89 14.57 11.91 -24.06
CA SER A 89 14.99 12.89 -25.06
C SER A 89 15.64 14.07 -24.34
N VAL A 90 16.67 14.68 -24.93
CA VAL A 90 17.37 15.82 -24.35
C VAL A 90 17.36 16.98 -25.33
N GLU A 91 17.09 18.20 -24.84
CA GLU A 91 17.13 19.38 -25.69
C GLU A 91 18.55 19.58 -26.27
N GLY A 92 18.63 19.70 -27.60
CA GLY A 92 19.90 19.86 -28.31
C GLY A 92 20.59 18.55 -28.72
N ILE A 93 20.01 17.40 -28.40
CA ILE A 93 20.50 16.08 -28.82
C ILE A 93 19.40 15.38 -29.64
N ASP A 94 19.70 15.01 -30.89
CA ASP A 94 18.73 14.33 -31.77
C ASP A 94 18.50 12.85 -31.38
N GLU A 95 19.45 12.26 -30.68
CA GLU A 95 19.41 10.89 -30.17
C GLU A 95 18.86 10.82 -28.75
N LYS A 96 18.31 9.65 -28.42
CA LYS A 96 17.72 9.39 -27.11
C LYS A 96 18.73 8.69 -26.22
N LEU A 97 18.74 9.08 -24.96
CA LEU A 97 19.61 8.48 -23.96
C LEU A 97 18.85 7.42 -23.18
N ASP A 98 19.48 6.27 -22.97
CA ASP A 98 18.93 5.23 -22.12
C ASP A 98 19.36 5.47 -20.68
N GLY A 99 18.39 5.35 -19.78
CA GLY A 99 18.61 5.57 -18.36
C GLY A 99 18.06 4.43 -17.53
N SER A 100 18.72 4.20 -16.40
CA SER A 100 18.25 3.25 -15.40
C SER A 100 18.27 3.88 -14.01
N ASN A 101 17.30 3.49 -13.21
CA ASN A 101 17.23 3.86 -11.81
C ASN A 101 17.06 2.60 -10.97
N TYR A 102 17.98 2.38 -10.03
CA TYR A 102 17.83 1.30 -9.06
C TYR A 102 17.91 1.85 -7.65
N HIS A 103 17.01 1.41 -6.79
CA HIS A 103 16.93 1.90 -5.42
C HIS A 103 16.47 0.82 -4.46
N MET A 104 16.88 0.96 -3.20
CA MET A 104 16.42 0.16 -2.08
C MET A 104 15.67 1.07 -1.11
N ASP A 105 14.44 0.70 -0.81
CA ASP A 105 13.53 1.46 0.05
C ASP A 105 13.19 0.67 1.32
N LEU A 106 13.07 1.40 2.42
CA LEU A 106 12.35 0.95 3.59
C LEU A 106 10.95 1.57 3.57
N LEU A 107 9.93 0.72 3.63
CA LEU A 107 8.52 1.11 3.62
C LEU A 107 7.97 1.03 5.03
N TYR A 108 7.40 2.14 5.50
CA TYR A 108 6.54 2.14 6.68
C TYR A 108 5.09 2.16 6.23
N GLN A 109 4.41 1.06 6.47
CA GLN A 109 3.03 0.84 6.13
C GLN A 109 2.17 1.27 7.31
N PHE A 110 1.30 2.26 7.10
CA PHE A 110 0.42 2.72 8.16
C PHE A 110 -0.60 1.64 8.49
N ALA A 111 -0.98 1.60 9.77
CA ALA A 111 -1.68 0.48 10.37
C ALA A 111 -2.95 0.11 9.60
N GLY A 112 -2.89 -1.11 9.03
CA GLY A 112 -4.01 -1.93 8.60
C GLY A 112 -4.58 -1.63 7.21
N ARG A 113 -4.95 -2.70 6.49
CA ARG A 113 -5.84 -2.61 5.33
C ARG A 113 -7.16 -2.04 5.83
N PHE A 114 -7.51 -0.85 5.35
CA PHE A 114 -8.81 -0.24 5.64
C PHE A 114 -9.85 -0.98 4.81
N CYS A 115 -10.47 -1.98 5.44
CA CYS A 115 -11.38 -2.91 4.79
C CYS A 115 -12.83 -2.43 4.89
N GLY A 116 -13.44 -2.19 3.74
CA GLY A 116 -14.90 -2.10 3.54
C GLY A 116 -15.29 -2.97 2.32
N ASN A 117 -15.98 -2.41 1.33
CA ASN A 117 -16.13 -3.08 0.00
C ASN A 117 -14.81 -3.19 -0.78
N LEU A 118 -13.76 -2.48 -0.33
CA LEU A 118 -12.48 -2.25 -1.01
C LEU A 118 -11.37 -2.25 0.07
N CYS A 119 -10.23 -2.89 -0.18
CA CYS A 119 -9.11 -2.97 0.77
C CYS A 119 -7.90 -2.18 0.28
N TRP A 120 -7.52 -1.11 1.00
CA TRP A 120 -6.37 -0.28 0.68
C TRP A 120 -5.46 -0.06 1.89
N GLN A 121 -4.15 0.11 1.66
CA GLN A 121 -3.14 0.30 2.70
C GLN A 121 -2.16 1.41 2.30
N PRO A 122 -2.16 2.56 2.98
CA PRO A 122 -1.22 3.64 2.71
C PRO A 122 0.14 3.35 3.34
N TYR A 123 1.20 3.85 2.72
CA TYR A 123 2.56 3.76 3.24
C TYR A 123 3.39 4.98 2.85
N VAL A 124 4.44 5.22 3.61
CA VAL A 124 5.56 6.08 3.21
C VAL A 124 6.76 5.19 2.92
N ALA A 125 7.62 5.63 2.02
CA ALA A 125 8.90 4.98 1.79
C ALA A 125 10.01 6.00 1.78
N PHE A 126 11.18 5.54 2.17
CA PHE A 126 12.42 6.28 2.06
C PHE A 126 13.52 5.31 1.68
N GLY A 127 14.43 5.75 0.84
CA GLY A 127 15.43 4.85 0.29
C GLY A 127 16.66 5.54 -0.20
N VAL A 128 17.57 4.72 -0.69
CA VAL A 128 18.82 5.13 -1.34
C VAL A 128 18.92 4.39 -2.66
N GLY A 129 19.49 5.03 -3.66
CA GLY A 129 19.63 4.43 -4.97
C GLY A 129 20.64 5.15 -5.83
N GLU A 130 20.71 4.73 -7.07
CA GLU A 130 21.57 5.31 -8.09
C GLU A 130 20.77 5.53 -9.36
N PHE A 131 21.00 6.68 -9.99
CA PHE A 131 20.56 6.95 -11.35
C PHE A 131 21.74 6.74 -12.28
N ARG A 132 21.52 6.11 -13.43
CA ARG A 132 22.53 5.95 -14.47
C ARG A 132 22.02 6.35 -15.82
N VAL A 133 22.90 6.91 -16.64
CA VAL A 133 22.64 7.24 -18.04
C VAL A 133 23.74 6.62 -18.87
N ASP A 134 23.33 5.76 -19.79
CA ASP A 134 24.23 5.13 -20.74
C ASP A 134 24.32 6.03 -21.99
N PHE A 135 25.55 6.39 -22.36
CA PHE A 135 25.86 7.10 -23.60
C PHE A 135 26.51 6.11 -24.56
N ASP A 136 25.91 5.86 -25.72
CA ASP A 136 26.52 5.02 -26.75
C ASP A 136 27.71 5.76 -27.40
N GLU A 137 28.87 5.09 -27.46
CA GLU A 137 30.11 5.68 -28.00
C GLU A 137 30.05 5.95 -29.52
N ASP A 138 29.14 5.30 -30.25
CA ASP A 138 29.00 5.42 -31.72
C ASP A 138 28.22 6.69 -32.15
N ASP A 139 27.40 7.25 -31.25
CA ASP A 139 26.56 8.45 -31.45
C ASP A 139 27.37 9.76 -31.38
N LEU A 140 28.60 9.69 -30.86
CA LEU A 140 29.53 10.81 -30.71
C LEU A 140 30.45 11.03 -31.93
N LEU A 141 30.26 10.29 -33.03
CA LEU A 141 31.12 10.35 -34.23
C LEU A 141 30.65 11.33 -35.32
N VAL A 142 29.71 12.24 -35.03
CA VAL A 142 29.11 13.14 -36.04
C VAL A 142 29.32 14.64 -35.76
N TRP A 143 30.36 15.07 -35.03
CA TRP A 143 30.61 16.52 -34.92
C TRP A 143 32.09 16.87 -35.16
N GLU A 144 32.30 17.53 -36.29
CA GLU A 144 33.54 18.00 -36.90
C GLU A 144 34.35 18.92 -35.96
N GLU A 145 35.54 18.48 -35.56
CA GLU A 145 36.78 19.18 -35.14
C GLU A 145 36.75 20.36 -34.14
N TYR A 146 35.63 20.97 -33.80
CA TYR A 146 35.56 22.06 -32.82
C TYR A 146 34.24 22.02 -32.05
N LEU A 147 34.32 21.78 -30.73
CA LEU A 147 33.29 21.99 -29.69
C LEU A 147 32.48 20.78 -29.19
N LEU A 148 33.11 19.73 -28.61
CA LEU A 148 32.62 19.00 -27.42
C LEU A 148 33.51 17.77 -27.10
N ASP A 149 34.71 18.00 -26.58
CA ASP A 149 35.44 16.98 -25.83
C ASP A 149 36.29 17.70 -24.77
N PRO A 150 35.64 18.13 -23.66
CA PRO A 150 35.98 17.56 -22.35
C PRO A 150 34.82 17.54 -21.30
N PHE A 151 33.55 17.72 -21.69
CA PHE A 151 32.44 17.84 -20.73
C PHE A 151 31.65 16.54 -20.46
N LEU A 152 31.81 15.52 -21.30
CA LEU A 152 31.28 14.18 -21.06
C LEU A 152 32.39 13.29 -20.49
N ASP A 153 32.84 13.63 -19.28
CA ASP A 153 33.71 12.73 -18.53
C ASP A 153 32.89 11.48 -18.14
N LYS A 154 33.46 10.28 -18.30
CA LYS A 154 32.79 9.01 -17.92
C LYS A 154 32.49 8.93 -16.42
N ASP A 155 33.01 9.86 -15.63
CA ASP A 155 32.78 9.95 -14.20
C ASP A 155 31.38 10.45 -13.81
N TYR A 156 30.58 10.99 -14.76
CA TYR A 156 29.24 11.54 -14.51
C TYR A 156 28.08 10.68 -15.04
N ASP A 157 28.36 9.41 -15.35
CA ASP A 157 27.36 8.43 -15.83
C ASP A 157 26.37 8.00 -14.74
N ARG A 158 26.63 8.36 -13.48
CA ARG A 158 25.87 7.92 -12.31
C ARG A 158 25.69 9.01 -11.26
N GLN A 159 24.63 8.90 -10.47
CA GLN A 159 24.39 9.76 -9.31
C GLN A 159 23.79 8.99 -8.15
N THR A 160 24.35 9.16 -6.96
CA THR A 160 23.78 8.60 -5.74
C THR A 160 22.62 9.47 -5.27
N MET A 161 21.49 8.85 -4.96
CA MET A 161 20.28 9.56 -4.56
C MET A 161 19.71 9.01 -3.26
N VAL A 162 19.11 9.89 -2.47
CA VAL A 162 18.10 9.52 -1.48
C VAL A 162 16.71 9.73 -2.07
N ASN A 163 15.74 8.94 -1.67
CA ASN A 163 14.36 9.15 -2.08
C ASN A 163 13.40 9.17 -0.89
N LEU A 164 12.30 9.89 -1.07
CA LEU A 164 11.15 9.89 -0.18
C LEU A 164 9.89 9.74 -1.03
N GLY A 165 8.95 8.94 -0.56
CA GLY A 165 7.71 8.73 -1.28
C GLY A 165 6.53 8.38 -0.41
N LEU A 166 5.37 8.47 -1.03
CA LEU A 166 4.07 8.12 -0.48
C LEU A 166 3.34 7.25 -1.49
N GLY A 167 2.60 6.26 -1.00
CA GLY A 167 1.83 5.41 -1.87
C GLY A 167 0.71 4.69 -1.17
N VAL A 168 -0.07 4.00 -1.99
CA VAL A 168 -1.20 3.19 -1.56
C VAL A 168 -1.13 1.84 -2.25
N LYS A 169 -1.26 0.78 -1.46
CA LYS A 169 -1.47 -0.58 -1.93
C LYS A 169 -2.97 -0.87 -1.96
N TYR A 170 -3.39 -1.66 -2.93
CA TYR A 170 -4.77 -2.07 -3.13
C TYR A 170 -4.82 -3.58 -3.37
N GLN A 171 -5.59 -4.31 -2.57
CA GLN A 171 -5.68 -5.77 -2.71
C GLN A 171 -6.70 -6.15 -3.80
N LEU A 172 -6.23 -6.78 -4.88
CA LEU A 172 -7.06 -7.26 -5.99
C LEU A 172 -7.58 -8.68 -5.76
N GLY A 173 -6.91 -9.46 -4.91
CA GLY A 173 -7.29 -10.81 -4.54
C GLY A 173 -6.32 -11.41 -3.53
N PRO A 174 -6.34 -12.72 -3.26
CA PRO A 174 -5.51 -13.33 -2.22
C PRO A 174 -4.00 -13.18 -2.44
N ARG A 175 -3.57 -13.04 -3.69
CA ARG A 175 -2.15 -12.95 -4.09
C ARG A 175 -1.82 -11.78 -5.00
N TRP A 176 -2.83 -11.03 -5.43
CA TRP A 176 -2.65 -9.93 -6.37
C TRP A 176 -2.87 -8.61 -5.67
N GLN A 177 -1.96 -7.68 -5.89
CA GLN A 177 -1.98 -6.34 -5.32
C GLN A 177 -1.72 -5.33 -6.44
N ALA A 178 -2.47 -4.25 -6.48
CA ALA A 178 -2.12 -3.06 -7.25
C ALA A 178 -1.48 -2.04 -6.32
N ARG A 179 -0.64 -1.17 -6.86
CA ARG A 179 0.00 -0.09 -6.10
C ARG A 179 0.06 1.17 -6.95
N ALA A 180 -0.09 2.31 -6.29
CA ALA A 180 0.13 3.63 -6.86
C ALA A 180 1.01 4.42 -5.90
N ASP A 181 2.08 5.05 -6.41
CA ASP A 181 2.95 5.88 -5.58
C ASP A 181 3.58 7.05 -6.31
N ALA A 182 3.98 8.04 -5.51
CA ALA A 182 4.80 9.16 -5.91
C ALA A 182 6.10 9.13 -5.11
N ARG A 183 7.22 9.31 -5.80
CA ARG A 183 8.58 9.41 -5.26
C ARG A 183 9.20 10.75 -5.64
N ALA A 184 9.98 11.31 -4.73
CA ALA A 184 10.91 12.39 -5.00
C ALA A 184 12.33 11.87 -4.75
N PHE A 185 13.24 12.11 -5.69
CA PHE A 185 14.63 11.69 -5.65
C PHE A 185 15.52 12.92 -5.54
N GLN A 186 16.40 12.91 -4.54
CA GLN A 186 17.34 13.98 -4.28
C GLN A 186 18.76 13.42 -4.42
N GLY A 187 19.54 13.99 -5.35
CA GLY A 187 20.96 13.69 -5.48
C GLY A 187 21.77 14.13 -4.25
N ILE A 188 22.72 13.30 -3.81
CA ILE A 188 23.53 13.53 -2.61
C ILE A 188 24.84 14.26 -2.92
N GLU A 189 25.50 13.95 -4.04
CA GLU A 189 26.77 14.60 -4.40
C GLU A 189 26.54 16.09 -4.71
N GLU A 190 25.62 16.39 -5.63
CA GLU A 190 25.47 17.70 -6.26
C GLU A 190 24.00 18.06 -6.55
N GLY A 191 23.05 17.67 -5.69
CA GLY A 191 21.68 18.21 -5.77
C GLY A 191 20.81 17.64 -6.91
N GLY A 192 19.77 18.38 -7.31
CA GLY A 192 18.73 17.93 -8.25
C GLY A 192 17.57 17.21 -7.54
N LEU A 193 16.33 17.67 -7.80
CA LEU A 193 15.11 17.07 -7.25
C LEU A 193 14.24 16.53 -8.39
N ASP A 194 14.41 15.25 -8.68
CA ASP A 194 13.56 14.57 -9.64
C ASP A 194 12.34 13.98 -8.94
N GLY A 195 11.34 13.58 -9.71
CA GLY A 195 10.35 12.69 -9.17
C GLY A 195 9.72 11.76 -10.17
N HIS A 196 8.93 10.85 -9.62
CA HIS A 196 8.38 9.72 -10.32
C HIS A 196 6.99 9.39 -9.77
N ILE A 197 6.03 9.16 -10.66
CA ILE A 197 4.72 8.62 -10.30
C ILE A 197 4.57 7.28 -10.99
N SER A 198 4.17 6.27 -10.23
CA SER A 198 4.13 4.91 -10.73
C SER A 198 2.82 4.21 -10.42
N LEU A 199 2.46 3.31 -11.33
CA LEU A 199 1.47 2.28 -11.10
C LEU A 199 2.17 0.92 -11.19
N SER A 200 1.84 0.03 -10.27
CA SER A 200 2.42 -1.29 -10.23
C SER A 200 1.37 -2.37 -10.03
N ILE A 201 1.61 -3.53 -10.62
CA ILE A 201 0.88 -4.77 -10.30
C ILE A 201 1.85 -5.77 -9.67
N GLY A 202 1.44 -6.32 -8.54
CA GLY A 202 2.26 -7.17 -7.70
C GLY A 202 1.63 -8.54 -7.47
N TYR A 203 2.48 -9.56 -7.45
CA TYR A 203 2.14 -10.89 -6.98
C TYR A 203 2.80 -11.15 -5.62
N GLN A 204 2.03 -11.68 -4.69
CA GLN A 204 2.44 -11.95 -3.31
C GLN A 204 2.57 -13.46 -3.08
N TRP A 205 3.75 -13.92 -2.69
CA TRP A 205 3.97 -15.24 -2.11
C TRP A 205 3.83 -15.12 -0.60
N ILE A 206 2.77 -15.73 -0.10
CA ILE A 206 2.39 -15.76 1.30
C ILE A 206 2.25 -17.23 1.67
N ASP A 207 2.96 -17.67 2.71
CA ASP A 207 2.93 -19.06 3.18
C ASP A 207 1.56 -19.39 3.79
N ASP A 208 0.99 -18.46 4.56
CA ASP A 208 -0.36 -18.55 5.10
C ASP A 208 -1.32 -17.63 4.35
N LEU A 209 -2.12 -18.21 3.44
CA LEU A 209 -3.26 -17.51 2.85
C LEU A 209 -4.21 -17.12 3.99
N VAL A 210 -4.19 -15.87 4.44
CA VAL A 210 -5.30 -15.30 5.22
C VAL A 210 -6.46 -15.13 4.25
N ILE A 211 -7.16 -16.25 4.03
CA ILE A 211 -8.51 -16.23 3.51
C ILE A 211 -9.31 -15.67 4.69
N MET A 212 -9.80 -14.42 4.58
CA MET A 212 -10.85 -13.93 5.47
C MET A 212 -12.04 -14.86 5.25
N ARG A 213 -12.15 -15.90 6.07
CA ARG A 213 -13.10 -16.98 5.93
C ARG A 213 -13.91 -17.04 7.22
N ASP A 214 -15.20 -17.02 7.04
CA ASP A 214 -16.21 -17.28 8.05
C ASP A 214 -16.94 -18.52 7.52
N ARG A 215 -16.70 -19.68 8.15
CA ARG A 215 -17.12 -20.99 7.61
C ARG A 215 -18.59 -21.28 7.84
N ASP A 216 -19.12 -20.84 8.96
CA ASP A 216 -20.48 -21.06 9.41
C ASP A 216 -21.39 -19.84 9.19
N ALA A 217 -20.81 -18.73 8.74
CA ALA A 217 -21.47 -17.51 8.32
C ALA A 217 -22.21 -16.81 9.47
N ASP A 218 -21.63 -16.84 10.67
CA ASP A 218 -22.17 -16.18 11.87
C ASP A 218 -21.70 -14.73 12.04
N GLY A 219 -20.76 -14.28 11.19
CA GLY A 219 -20.22 -12.93 11.17
C GLY A 219 -18.90 -12.76 11.93
N ILE A 220 -18.38 -13.83 12.53
CA ILE A 220 -17.06 -13.88 13.18
C ILE A 220 -16.09 -14.68 12.28
N LEU A 221 -14.85 -14.21 12.17
CA LEU A 221 -13.87 -14.85 11.28
C LEU A 221 -13.27 -16.10 11.95
N ASP A 222 -12.98 -17.13 11.15
CA ASP A 222 -12.43 -18.44 11.57
C ASP A 222 -11.21 -18.35 12.52
N ASP A 223 -10.43 -17.27 12.45
CA ASP A 223 -9.21 -17.06 13.24
C ASP A 223 -9.47 -16.52 14.66
N VAL A 224 -10.64 -15.91 14.87
CA VAL A 224 -11.09 -15.35 16.15
C VAL A 224 -12.36 -16.01 16.68
N ASP A 225 -12.95 -16.93 15.93
CA ASP A 225 -14.13 -17.69 16.28
C ASP A 225 -13.80 -18.91 17.16
N TYR A 226 -14.32 -18.92 18.38
CA TYR A 226 -14.19 -20.02 19.32
C TYR A 226 -15.21 -21.15 19.10
N CYS A 227 -16.27 -20.89 18.33
CA CYS A 227 -17.38 -21.78 18.06
C CYS A 227 -17.61 -21.94 16.53
N PRO A 228 -16.72 -22.65 15.81
CA PRO A 228 -16.64 -22.70 14.34
C PRO A 228 -17.75 -23.47 13.61
N GLN A 229 -18.85 -23.72 14.30
CA GLN A 229 -20.02 -24.45 13.81
C GLN A 229 -21.33 -23.85 14.34
N THR A 230 -21.37 -22.53 14.50
CA THR A 230 -22.59 -21.84 14.92
C THR A 230 -23.68 -22.02 13.85
N PRO A 231 -24.92 -22.38 14.23
CA PRO A 231 -26.00 -22.48 13.25
C PRO A 231 -26.34 -21.12 12.64
N PHE A 232 -26.61 -21.12 11.33
CA PHE A 232 -27.00 -19.91 10.61
C PHE A 232 -28.20 -19.20 11.26
N GLY A 233 -28.04 -17.89 11.50
CA GLY A 233 -29.08 -17.03 12.07
C GLY A 233 -29.20 -17.06 13.59
N VAL A 234 -28.29 -17.73 14.29
CA VAL A 234 -28.14 -17.64 15.75
C VAL A 234 -27.35 -16.38 16.10
N ASP A 235 -27.80 -15.65 17.12
CA ASP A 235 -27.05 -14.51 17.65
C ASP A 235 -25.79 -14.99 18.38
N VAL A 236 -24.64 -14.45 18.01
CA VAL A 236 -23.33 -14.76 18.59
C VAL A 236 -22.72 -13.58 19.33
N GLY A 237 -21.86 -13.91 20.30
CA GLY A 237 -20.98 -12.96 20.96
C GLY A 237 -19.79 -12.53 20.09
N LEU A 238 -18.91 -11.69 20.67
CA LEU A 238 -17.66 -11.28 20.01
C LEU A 238 -16.65 -12.42 19.85
N ASP A 239 -16.91 -13.55 20.51
CA ASP A 239 -16.14 -14.78 20.52
C ASP A 239 -16.66 -15.81 19.49
N GLY A 240 -17.71 -15.49 18.71
CA GLY A 240 -18.33 -16.43 17.76
C GLY A 240 -19.24 -17.46 18.42
N CYS A 241 -19.36 -17.45 19.74
CA CYS A 241 -20.19 -18.42 20.45
C CYS A 241 -21.64 -17.93 20.59
N PRO A 242 -22.64 -18.84 20.50
CA PRO A 242 -24.03 -18.52 20.76
C PRO A 242 -24.24 -17.84 22.11
N VAL A 243 -25.07 -16.79 22.15
CA VAL A 243 -25.35 -16.06 23.39
C VAL A 243 -26.13 -16.94 24.37
N ASP A 244 -25.66 -17.00 25.62
CA ASP A 244 -26.34 -17.56 26.79
C ASP A 244 -26.55 -16.44 27.82
N SER A 245 -27.79 -16.00 27.98
CA SER A 245 -28.13 -14.78 28.73
C SER A 245 -28.19 -14.99 30.24
N ASP A 246 -28.69 -16.13 30.69
CA ASP A 246 -28.85 -16.45 32.12
C ASP A 246 -27.69 -17.31 32.67
N ARG A 247 -26.83 -17.79 31.77
CA ARG A 247 -25.56 -18.47 32.03
C ARG A 247 -25.76 -19.82 32.70
N ASP A 248 -26.84 -20.51 32.36
CA ASP A 248 -27.11 -21.87 32.82
C ASP A 248 -26.37 -22.95 32.02
N GLY A 249 -25.73 -22.58 30.90
CA GLY A 249 -24.97 -23.44 30.01
C GLY A 249 -25.73 -23.86 28.76
N VAL A 250 -26.98 -23.44 28.57
CA VAL A 250 -27.79 -23.67 27.38
C VAL A 250 -27.93 -22.36 26.59
N PRO A 251 -27.52 -22.31 25.31
CA PRO A 251 -27.68 -21.12 24.49
C PRO A 251 -29.14 -20.67 24.35
N ASN A 252 -29.37 -19.35 24.27
CA ASN A 252 -30.71 -18.76 24.18
C ASN A 252 -31.61 -19.37 23.09
N TYR A 253 -31.02 -19.85 21.98
CA TYR A 253 -31.77 -20.41 20.86
C TYR A 253 -32.24 -21.86 21.11
N LEU A 254 -31.68 -22.55 22.10
CA LEU A 254 -32.09 -23.88 22.58
C LEU A 254 -32.83 -23.82 23.93
N ASP A 255 -32.70 -22.71 24.65
CA ASP A 255 -33.24 -22.54 25.99
C ASP A 255 -34.74 -22.22 25.99
N ILE A 256 -35.54 -23.11 26.59
CA ILE A 256 -36.98 -22.96 26.80
C ILE A 256 -37.28 -22.11 28.05
N CYS A 257 -36.34 -22.05 28.99
CA CYS A 257 -36.44 -21.44 30.31
C CYS A 257 -35.41 -20.30 30.49
N PRO A 258 -35.59 -19.13 29.82
CA PRO A 258 -34.59 -18.05 29.66
C PRO A 258 -34.24 -17.23 30.92
N THR A 259 -34.60 -17.73 32.09
CA THR A 259 -34.40 -17.06 33.39
C THR A 259 -34.00 -18.06 34.48
N THR A 260 -33.36 -19.16 34.10
CA THR A 260 -32.87 -20.15 35.04
C THR A 260 -31.80 -19.52 35.93
N PRO A 261 -31.93 -19.61 37.27
CA PRO A 261 -30.94 -19.05 38.15
C PRO A 261 -29.57 -19.72 37.97
N LEU A 262 -28.52 -18.91 37.87
CA LEU A 262 -27.13 -19.38 37.76
C LEU A 262 -26.81 -20.46 38.81
N GLY A 263 -26.27 -21.58 38.34
CA GLY A 263 -25.89 -22.74 39.17
C GLY A 263 -27.02 -23.73 39.44
N THR A 264 -28.21 -23.52 38.88
CA THR A 264 -29.29 -24.52 38.88
C THR A 264 -28.97 -25.63 37.88
N PRO A 265 -29.04 -26.91 38.26
CA PRO A 265 -28.91 -28.01 37.29
C PRO A 265 -30.08 -27.98 36.30
N VAL A 266 -29.78 -27.95 35.01
CA VAL A 266 -30.75 -27.92 33.91
C VAL A 266 -30.69 -29.18 33.05
N TYR A 267 -31.74 -29.42 32.26
CA TYR A 267 -31.70 -30.37 31.15
C TYR A 267 -31.16 -29.69 29.88
N GLU A 268 -31.11 -30.42 28.77
CA GLU A 268 -30.66 -29.89 27.47
C GLU A 268 -31.57 -28.77 26.91
N ASP A 269 -32.76 -28.58 27.48
CA ASP A 269 -33.71 -27.53 27.12
C ASP A 269 -33.62 -26.28 28.01
N GLY A 270 -32.60 -26.19 28.88
CA GLY A 270 -32.39 -25.06 29.82
C GLY A 270 -33.35 -25.05 31.01
N CYS A 271 -34.29 -26.01 31.10
CA CYS A 271 -35.25 -26.02 32.19
C CYS A 271 -34.72 -26.73 33.45
N PRO A 272 -35.05 -26.23 34.66
CA PRO A 272 -34.56 -26.81 35.91
C PRO A 272 -34.92 -28.28 36.07
N GLN A 273 -33.96 -29.07 36.56
CA GLN A 273 -34.20 -30.43 37.04
C GLN A 273 -35.06 -30.36 38.31
N LEU A 274 -36.38 -30.38 38.14
CA LEU A 274 -37.30 -30.51 39.26
C LEU A 274 -37.07 -31.88 39.88
N TRP A 275 -36.57 -31.90 41.12
CA TRP A 275 -36.59 -33.10 41.94
C TRP A 275 -38.05 -33.48 42.17
N THR A 276 -38.55 -34.44 41.41
CA THR A 276 -39.76 -35.16 41.77
C THR A 276 -39.40 -36.09 42.92
N GLU A 277 -39.67 -35.66 44.16
CA GLU A 277 -39.85 -36.57 45.30
C GLU A 277 -41.17 -37.34 45.17
#